data_AF-A0A2D8M851-F1
#
_entry.id   AF-A0A2D8M851-F1
#
_cell.length_a   1.000
_cell.length_b   1.000
_cell.length_c   1.000
_cell.angle_alpha   90.00
_cell.angle_beta   90.00
_cell.angle_gamma   90.00
#
_symmetry.space_group_name_H-M   'P 1'
#
loop_
_entity.id
_entity.type
_entity.pdbx_description
1 polymer ?
#
loop_
_entity_poly.entity_id
_entity_poly.type
_entity_poly.pdbx_seq_one_letter_code
_entity_poly.pdbx_strand_id
1 'polypeptide(L)'
;MLRFSRLDPHLLDPVSAPSVFNATLNAHGTYTTEHFVLRLSPRVHELVDAITRRDTDGHDTADLMQAYSVYLHETIHWWQHMGSSAGLMLSLAYSAQVYGSMVFLQQFGRGAGCVKPVKSWAHRAMLAGVTHEDPTLAAANIAVNNALDIDFYKKIVLSPKCALELRHTPYFESVGHSYLKAYGETVFAIIGSCDLREAQLPNPAGWDPHILRLRVEHAEGFVHGSMPPTAEVGLAEIFEGQARFCQLQFLANSGGPVLLESYREKGQFAPIYVSAFELFLQLLGADWPKRYDDPLVGLFLLICDLAINPTRGYPLEIESFEDFICDVDPGARFTRLCLAAAEAPELQKAIQSFSAMEYELVGSRLADRCGYDHPFAGLDAIVGMIGDGGPVDALLDEHRTFGFGPVNMPVRVIFSHHLAFARDKRRQPEMFCWPGMWLAGERCSGEIQKTFQAHLSLFQDRGDTEQIFPRAMPGRSTKNIESLVNGFFSGMLAFDLALQWTLFPGPFAYDFKWLTGKDENCDLIALAKQQFEHSYEVNPDSVEVIDDAYL
;
A
#
# COMPACT_ATOMS: atom_id res chain seq x y z
N MET A 1 0.75 38.17 -1.84
CA MET A 1 1.12 37.19 -0.80
C MET A 1 0.30 37.47 0.44
N LEU A 2 -0.76 36.69 0.66
CA LEU A 2 -1.50 36.67 1.92
C LEU A 2 -0.76 35.72 2.86
N ARG A 3 -0.35 36.19 4.04
CA ARG A 3 0.29 35.37 5.08
C ARG A 3 -0.75 35.10 6.17
N PHE A 4 -1.05 33.84 6.44
CA PHE A 4 -1.96 33.44 7.53
C PHE A 4 -1.19 32.55 8.53
N SER A 5 -1.23 32.94 9.81
CA SER A 5 -0.40 32.34 10.86
C SER A 5 -1.15 31.38 11.79
N ARG A 6 -2.49 31.37 11.74
CA ARG A 6 -3.35 30.53 12.59
C ARG A 6 -3.99 29.43 11.74
N LEU A 7 -3.84 28.18 12.19
CA LEU A 7 -4.50 27.01 11.62
C LEU A 7 -5.80 26.78 12.40
N ASP A 8 -6.85 26.29 11.75
CA ASP A 8 -8.10 25.91 12.40
C ASP A 8 -7.88 24.61 13.21
N PRO A 9 -8.10 24.63 14.54
CA PRO A 9 -8.01 23.45 15.39
C PRO A 9 -8.98 22.32 15.00
N HIS A 10 -10.10 22.65 14.37
CA HIS A 10 -11.10 21.68 13.90
C HIS A 10 -10.70 20.96 12.60
N LEU A 11 -9.51 21.24 12.09
CA LEU A 11 -8.89 20.59 10.93
C LEU A 11 -7.50 19.99 11.31
N LEU A 12 -7.27 19.63 12.59
CA LEU A 12 -6.02 19.04 13.12
C LEU A 12 -6.23 17.61 13.64
N ASP A 13 -5.28 16.70 13.39
CA ASP A 13 -5.46 15.25 13.57
C ASP A 13 -5.56 14.75 15.04
N PRO A 14 -6.42 13.76 15.33
CA PRO A 14 -6.43 13.00 16.60
C PRO A 14 -5.61 11.68 16.56
N VAL A 15 -5.45 11.03 17.74
CA VAL A 15 -4.46 9.94 18.05
C VAL A 15 -4.94 8.51 17.65
N SER A 16 -4.02 7.61 17.25
CA SER A 16 -4.24 6.49 16.27
C SER A 16 -4.19 5.01 16.76
N ALA A 17 -4.51 4.10 15.82
CA ALA A 17 -4.28 2.63 15.76
C ALA A 17 -3.70 2.23 14.35
N PRO A 18 -3.00 1.08 14.17
CA PRO A 18 -1.93 0.95 13.14
C PRO A 18 -2.29 0.49 11.72
N SER A 19 -3.47 -0.10 11.47
CA SER A 19 -3.82 -0.67 10.14
C SER A 19 -4.81 0.17 9.32
N VAL A 20 -5.24 1.30 9.89
CA VAL A 20 -6.15 2.27 9.28
C VAL A 20 -5.46 3.61 9.40
N PHE A 21 -5.05 4.20 8.27
CA PHE A 21 -4.62 5.59 8.24
C PHE A 21 -5.91 6.42 8.45
N ASN A 22 -6.14 6.98 9.65
CA ASN A 22 -7.42 7.48 10.19
C ASN A 22 -7.95 8.77 9.53
N ALA A 23 -9.13 8.80 8.88
CA ALA A 23 -10.47 9.14 9.43
C ALA A 23 -11.78 8.95 8.60
N THR A 24 -12.88 8.70 9.33
CA THR A 24 -14.06 9.59 9.46
C THR A 24 -14.64 9.49 10.91
N LEU A 25 -15.43 10.52 11.32
CA LEU A 25 -15.98 10.86 12.67
C LEU A 25 -14.98 11.03 13.84
N ASN A 26 -13.89 10.26 13.87
CA ASN A 26 -12.87 10.33 14.91
C ASN A 26 -11.50 10.85 14.41
N ALA A 27 -11.40 11.37 13.18
CA ALA A 27 -10.22 12.06 12.58
C ALA A 27 -10.63 12.89 11.32
N HIS A 28 -9.69 13.44 10.52
CA HIS A 28 -10.00 14.32 9.37
C HIS A 28 -9.92 13.74 7.92
N GLY A 29 -9.19 12.67 7.63
CA GLY A 29 -9.34 11.87 6.39
C GLY A 29 -8.64 10.48 6.44
N THR A 30 -9.21 9.40 5.88
CA THR A 30 -8.60 8.03 5.87
C THR A 30 -8.16 7.62 4.46
N TYR A 31 -7.10 6.82 4.36
CA TYR A 31 -6.93 5.87 3.26
C TYR A 31 -6.86 4.43 3.80
N THR A 32 -7.57 3.50 3.18
CA THR A 32 -7.52 2.07 3.55
C THR A 32 -7.05 1.22 2.39
N THR A 33 -6.04 0.39 2.62
CA THR A 33 -5.43 -0.49 1.62
C THR A 33 -6.31 -1.65 1.20
N GLU A 34 -7.22 -2.05 2.09
CA GLU A 34 -8.15 -3.15 1.87
C GLU A 34 -9.40 -2.70 1.10
N HIS A 35 -9.68 -1.40 1.06
CA HIS A 35 -10.85 -0.86 0.34
C HIS A 35 -10.50 0.11 -0.78
N PHE A 36 -9.25 0.59 -0.86
CA PHE A 36 -8.75 1.56 -1.83
C PHE A 36 -9.54 2.88 -1.86
N VAL A 37 -10.02 3.31 -0.69
CA VAL A 37 -10.93 4.45 -0.56
C VAL A 37 -10.26 5.55 0.25
N LEU A 38 -10.33 6.77 -0.30
CA LEU A 38 -10.00 8.00 0.39
C LEU A 38 -11.26 8.55 1.04
N ARG A 39 -11.30 8.70 2.36
CA ARG A 39 -12.40 9.38 3.06
C ARG A 39 -11.95 10.70 3.63
N LEU A 40 -12.84 11.68 3.68
CA LEU A 40 -12.57 12.98 4.31
C LEU A 40 -13.70 13.32 5.29
N SER A 41 -13.38 14.10 6.32
CA SER A 41 -14.43 14.66 7.18
C SER A 41 -15.38 15.56 6.36
N PRO A 42 -16.67 15.67 6.73
CA PRO A 42 -17.65 16.48 6.00
C PRO A 42 -17.19 17.93 5.74
N ARG A 43 -16.51 18.53 6.72
CA ARG A 43 -15.97 19.89 6.58
C ARG A 43 -14.83 19.98 5.58
N VAL A 44 -13.93 19.00 5.56
CA VAL A 44 -12.84 18.94 4.57
C VAL A 44 -13.41 18.71 3.18
N HIS A 45 -14.43 17.84 3.03
CA HIS A 45 -15.17 17.67 1.77
C HIS A 45 -15.74 18.98 1.25
N GLU A 46 -16.50 19.69 2.07
CA GLU A 46 -17.10 20.98 1.72
C GLU A 46 -16.07 21.96 1.16
N LEU A 47 -14.94 22.11 1.87
CA LEU A 47 -13.88 23.05 1.52
C LEU A 47 -13.09 22.63 0.27
N VAL A 48 -12.82 21.33 0.10
CA VAL A 48 -12.13 20.82 -1.10
C VAL A 48 -13.03 20.91 -2.34
N ASP A 49 -14.32 20.67 -2.19
CA ASP A 49 -15.30 20.84 -3.27
C ASP A 49 -15.43 22.31 -3.68
N ALA A 50 -15.44 23.24 -2.72
CA ALA A 50 -15.43 24.68 -2.99
C ALA A 50 -14.20 25.08 -3.85
N ILE A 51 -13.01 24.58 -3.52
CA ILE A 51 -11.79 24.81 -4.33
C ILE A 51 -11.95 24.23 -5.74
N THR A 52 -12.42 22.99 -5.84
CA THR A 52 -12.53 22.25 -7.10
C THR A 52 -13.54 22.90 -8.05
N ARG A 53 -14.65 23.41 -7.51
CA ARG A 53 -15.71 24.12 -8.26
C ARG A 53 -15.39 25.59 -8.51
N ARG A 54 -14.32 26.12 -7.91
CA ARG A 54 -13.96 27.54 -7.88
C ARG A 54 -15.04 28.42 -7.26
N ASP A 55 -15.76 27.87 -6.29
CA ASP A 55 -16.82 28.53 -5.53
C ASP A 55 -16.31 28.78 -4.11
N THR A 56 -15.35 29.70 -3.99
CA THR A 56 -14.63 29.97 -2.73
C THR A 56 -15.17 31.18 -1.98
N ASP A 57 -16.21 31.83 -2.51
CA ASP A 57 -16.77 33.04 -1.92
C ASP A 57 -17.40 32.73 -0.55
N GLY A 58 -16.99 33.46 0.49
CA GLY A 58 -17.47 33.26 1.85
C GLY A 58 -16.69 32.25 2.69
N HIS A 59 -15.68 31.58 2.13
CA HIS A 59 -14.77 30.71 2.88
C HIS A 59 -13.47 31.45 3.25
N ASP A 60 -12.92 31.14 4.44
CA ASP A 60 -11.59 31.62 4.81
C ASP A 60 -10.51 30.90 3.99
N THR A 61 -9.55 31.66 3.46
CA THR A 61 -8.50 31.09 2.60
C THR A 61 -7.58 30.13 3.36
N ALA A 62 -7.33 30.38 4.65
CA ALA A 62 -6.52 29.48 5.47
C ALA A 62 -7.21 28.13 5.66
N ASP A 63 -8.52 28.14 5.92
CA ASP A 63 -9.33 26.92 6.05
C ASP A 63 -9.33 26.12 4.74
N LEU A 64 -9.49 26.79 3.59
CA LEU A 64 -9.41 26.16 2.27
C LEU A 64 -8.05 25.47 2.06
N MET A 65 -6.94 26.18 2.33
CA MET A 65 -5.60 25.61 2.13
C MET A 65 -5.30 24.48 3.13
N GLN A 66 -5.80 24.59 4.37
CA GLN A 66 -5.65 23.53 5.37
C GLN A 66 -6.42 22.27 4.98
N ALA A 67 -7.68 22.41 4.55
CA ALA A 67 -8.48 21.29 4.04
C ALA A 67 -7.84 20.64 2.81
N TYR A 68 -7.33 21.44 1.87
CA TYR A 68 -6.61 20.91 0.69
C TYR A 68 -5.32 20.18 1.08
N SER A 69 -4.63 20.64 2.14
CA SER A 69 -3.43 19.94 2.64
C SER A 69 -3.74 18.55 3.19
N VAL A 70 -4.88 18.39 3.88
CA VAL A 70 -5.35 17.08 4.37
C VAL A 70 -5.68 16.19 3.17
N TYR A 71 -6.38 16.74 2.17
CA TYR A 71 -6.65 16.01 0.94
C TYR A 71 -5.37 15.58 0.21
N LEU A 72 -4.34 16.44 0.18
CA LEU A 72 -3.03 16.10 -0.38
C LEU A 72 -2.36 14.97 0.42
N HIS A 73 -2.40 15.03 1.75
CA HIS A 73 -1.87 13.98 2.64
C HIS A 73 -2.45 12.61 2.26
N GLU A 74 -3.78 12.50 2.19
CA GLU A 74 -4.44 11.25 1.81
C GLU A 74 -4.16 10.83 0.35
N THR A 75 -3.98 11.80 -0.55
CA THR A 75 -3.59 11.52 -1.94
C THR A 75 -2.17 10.93 -2.01
N ILE A 76 -1.26 11.37 -1.14
CA ILE A 76 0.09 10.81 -1.05
C ILE A 76 0.05 9.36 -0.55
N HIS A 77 -0.84 9.01 0.39
CA HIS A 77 -1.03 7.61 0.77
C HIS A 77 -1.48 6.75 -0.42
N TRP A 78 -2.43 7.23 -1.21
CA TRP A 78 -2.78 6.55 -2.47
C TRP A 78 -1.55 6.37 -3.38
N TRP A 79 -0.70 7.39 -3.54
CA TRP A 79 0.53 7.27 -4.33
C TRP A 79 1.55 6.30 -3.74
N GLN A 80 1.70 6.26 -2.43
CA GLN A 80 2.57 5.32 -1.75
C GLN A 80 2.11 3.89 -1.99
N HIS A 81 0.81 3.62 -1.89
CA HIS A 81 0.25 2.28 -2.11
C HIS A 81 0.28 1.82 -3.57
N MET A 82 0.00 2.73 -4.49
CA MET A 82 -0.16 2.36 -5.90
C MET A 82 1.10 2.58 -6.71
N GLY A 83 1.92 3.54 -6.30
CA GLY A 83 3.05 4.04 -7.05
C GLY A 83 4.40 3.55 -6.56
N SER A 84 4.47 2.90 -5.39
CA SER A 84 5.70 2.29 -4.87
C SER A 84 5.69 0.77 -4.93
N SER A 85 6.86 0.13 -5.06
CA SER A 85 6.96 -1.33 -5.07
C SER A 85 6.46 -1.95 -3.75
N ALA A 86 6.88 -1.43 -2.60
CA ALA A 86 6.45 -1.96 -1.29
C ALA A 86 4.95 -1.74 -1.06
N GLY A 87 4.44 -0.57 -1.45
CA GLY A 87 3.02 -0.26 -1.41
C GLY A 87 2.20 -1.19 -2.31
N LEU A 88 2.65 -1.46 -3.54
CA LEU A 88 1.97 -2.34 -4.47
C LEU A 88 1.90 -3.77 -3.92
N MET A 89 3.01 -4.28 -3.40
CA MET A 89 3.05 -5.60 -2.76
C MET A 89 2.09 -5.68 -1.57
N LEU A 90 2.06 -4.65 -0.72
CA LEU A 90 1.13 -4.59 0.42
C LEU A 90 -0.34 -4.50 -0.04
N SER A 91 -0.64 -3.69 -1.05
CA SER A 91 -1.99 -3.48 -1.57
C SER A 91 -2.54 -4.72 -2.27
N LEU A 92 -1.71 -5.45 -3.00
CA LEU A 92 -2.12 -6.66 -3.70
C LEU A 92 -2.00 -7.93 -2.86
N ALA A 93 -1.29 -7.90 -1.73
CA ALA A 93 -1.16 -9.02 -0.80
C ALA A 93 -2.52 -9.64 -0.43
N TYR A 94 -3.54 -8.82 -0.22
CA TYR A 94 -4.89 -9.29 0.09
C TYR A 94 -5.53 -10.06 -1.07
N SER A 95 -5.42 -9.55 -2.30
CA SER A 95 -5.88 -10.27 -3.49
C SER A 95 -5.06 -11.54 -3.76
N ALA A 96 -3.76 -11.51 -3.45
CA ALA A 96 -2.84 -12.63 -3.62
C ALA A 96 -3.13 -13.77 -2.63
N GLN A 97 -3.47 -13.46 -1.37
CA GLN A 97 -3.91 -14.43 -0.36
C GLN A 97 -5.03 -15.33 -0.88
N VAL A 98 -5.96 -14.70 -1.60
CA VAL A 98 -7.17 -15.35 -2.04
C VAL A 98 -6.98 -16.01 -3.40
N TYR A 99 -6.44 -15.29 -4.37
CA TYR A 99 -6.23 -15.82 -5.73
C TYR A 99 -5.24 -16.99 -5.74
N GLY A 100 -4.11 -16.86 -5.04
CA GLY A 100 -3.11 -17.93 -4.91
C GLY A 100 -3.64 -19.18 -4.19
N SER A 101 -4.74 -19.03 -3.43
CA SER A 101 -5.38 -20.12 -2.69
C SER A 101 -6.64 -20.67 -3.36
N MET A 102 -7.10 -20.07 -4.47
CA MET A 102 -8.44 -20.32 -5.02
C MET A 102 -8.67 -21.78 -5.42
N VAL A 103 -7.74 -22.37 -6.18
CA VAL A 103 -7.85 -23.77 -6.62
C VAL A 103 -7.80 -24.73 -5.43
N PHE A 104 -7.00 -24.42 -4.41
CA PHE A 104 -6.92 -25.22 -3.19
C PHE A 104 -8.19 -25.13 -2.36
N LEU A 105 -8.83 -23.96 -2.25
CA LEU A 105 -10.11 -23.80 -1.58
C LEU A 105 -11.25 -24.51 -2.33
N GLN A 106 -11.24 -24.50 -3.67
CA GLN A 106 -12.18 -25.31 -4.47
C GLN A 106 -12.00 -26.81 -4.23
N GLN A 107 -10.75 -27.28 -4.20
CA GLN A 107 -10.43 -28.68 -3.91
C GLN A 107 -10.86 -29.07 -2.50
N PHE A 108 -10.60 -28.22 -1.51
CA PHE A 108 -11.06 -28.39 -0.14
C PHE A 108 -12.59 -28.48 -0.07
N GLY A 109 -13.31 -27.52 -0.67
CA GLY A 109 -14.77 -27.48 -0.67
C GLY A 109 -15.41 -28.73 -1.27
N ARG A 110 -14.83 -29.28 -2.35
CA ARG A 110 -15.27 -30.54 -2.97
C ARG A 110 -14.99 -31.78 -2.11
N GLY A 111 -13.91 -31.78 -1.33
CA GLY A 111 -13.44 -32.95 -0.58
C GLY A 111 -13.96 -33.04 0.86
N ALA A 112 -13.89 -31.96 1.63
CA ALA A 112 -14.28 -31.92 3.04
C ALA A 112 -15.77 -31.58 3.24
N GLY A 113 -16.42 -31.10 2.18
CA GLY A 113 -17.70 -30.39 2.29
C GLY A 113 -17.50 -28.94 2.76
N CYS A 114 -18.62 -28.22 2.85
CA CYS A 114 -18.64 -26.81 3.22
C CYS A 114 -18.41 -26.64 4.74
N VAL A 115 -17.17 -26.56 5.22
CA VAL A 115 -16.86 -26.36 6.67
C VAL A 115 -16.07 -25.07 6.90
N LYS A 116 -16.36 -24.31 7.97
CA LYS A 116 -15.67 -23.07 8.38
C LYS A 116 -15.28 -23.07 9.87
N PRO A 117 -14.06 -22.62 10.23
CA PRO A 117 -12.99 -22.20 9.32
C PRO A 117 -12.16 -23.39 8.82
N VAL A 118 -11.59 -23.26 7.61
CA VAL A 118 -10.70 -24.27 7.00
C VAL A 118 -9.53 -24.60 7.93
N LYS A 119 -8.96 -23.58 8.58
CA LYS A 119 -7.87 -23.73 9.57
C LYS A 119 -8.21 -24.72 10.69
N SER A 120 -9.36 -24.55 11.36
CA SER A 120 -9.73 -25.41 12.49
C SER A 120 -10.10 -26.83 12.01
N TRP A 121 -10.66 -26.97 10.81
CA TRP A 121 -10.89 -28.27 10.20
C TRP A 121 -9.57 -29.01 9.93
N ALA A 122 -8.60 -28.33 9.30
CA ALA A 122 -7.31 -28.91 8.97
C ALA A 122 -6.57 -29.40 10.22
N HIS A 123 -6.58 -28.57 11.27
CA HIS A 123 -6.01 -28.95 12.56
C HIS A 123 -6.68 -30.18 13.18
N ARG A 124 -8.01 -30.25 13.19
CA ARG A 124 -8.75 -31.43 13.70
C ARG A 124 -8.46 -32.69 12.88
N ALA A 125 -8.37 -32.58 11.56
CA ALA A 125 -8.01 -33.70 10.69
C ALA A 125 -6.60 -34.23 11.00
N MET A 126 -5.62 -33.34 11.21
CA MET A 126 -4.28 -33.72 11.63
C MET A 126 -4.27 -34.43 12.99
N LEU A 127 -5.02 -33.91 13.99
CA LEU A 127 -5.16 -34.55 15.29
C LEU A 127 -5.83 -35.93 15.21
N ALA A 128 -6.71 -36.14 14.23
CA ALA A 128 -7.34 -37.43 13.96
C ALA A 128 -6.42 -38.41 13.20
N GLY A 129 -5.18 -38.01 12.88
CA GLY A 129 -4.19 -38.85 12.20
C GLY A 129 -4.23 -38.80 10.67
N VAL A 130 -5.00 -37.89 10.07
CA VAL A 130 -4.96 -37.65 8.61
C VAL A 130 -3.62 -37.00 8.25
N THR A 131 -2.96 -37.50 7.22
CA THR A 131 -1.63 -37.03 6.79
C THR A 131 -1.75 -36.15 5.55
N HIS A 132 -0.65 -35.47 5.18
CA HIS A 132 -0.55 -34.65 3.98
C HIS A 132 -0.68 -35.44 2.66
N GLU A 133 -0.74 -36.77 2.71
CA GLU A 133 -1.05 -37.61 1.55
C GLU A 133 -2.54 -37.52 1.17
N ASP A 134 -3.41 -37.10 2.11
CA ASP A 134 -4.79 -36.80 1.80
C ASP A 134 -4.88 -35.47 1.01
N PRO A 135 -5.44 -35.49 -0.22
CA PRO A 135 -5.48 -34.33 -1.08
C PRO A 135 -6.36 -33.19 -0.54
N THR A 136 -7.34 -33.50 0.30
CA THR A 136 -8.23 -32.48 0.92
C THR A 136 -7.49 -31.76 2.03
N LEU A 137 -6.79 -32.49 2.90
CA LEU A 137 -5.95 -31.91 3.94
C LEU A 137 -4.77 -31.13 3.36
N ALA A 138 -4.13 -31.65 2.32
CA ALA A 138 -3.05 -30.94 1.63
C ALA A 138 -3.53 -29.58 1.09
N ALA A 139 -4.68 -29.56 0.40
CA ALA A 139 -5.27 -28.33 -0.12
C ALA A 139 -5.66 -27.34 0.99
N ALA A 140 -6.27 -27.82 2.08
CA ALA A 140 -6.62 -27.01 3.24
C ALA A 140 -5.37 -26.35 3.87
N ASN A 141 -4.32 -27.15 4.10
CA ASN A 141 -3.06 -26.65 4.69
C ASN A 141 -2.38 -25.61 3.78
N ILE A 142 -2.36 -25.82 2.46
CA ILE A 142 -1.80 -24.84 1.53
C ILE A 142 -2.57 -23.52 1.61
N ALA A 143 -3.91 -23.56 1.54
CA ALA A 143 -4.72 -22.34 1.62
C ALA A 143 -4.52 -21.59 2.95
N VAL A 144 -4.49 -22.32 4.07
CA VAL A 144 -4.28 -21.74 5.41
C VAL A 144 -2.89 -21.13 5.55
N ASN A 145 -1.84 -21.85 5.13
CA ASN A 145 -0.47 -21.35 5.22
C ASN A 145 -0.27 -20.14 4.32
N ASN A 146 -0.73 -20.19 3.06
CA ASN A 146 -0.68 -19.03 2.16
C ASN A 146 -1.33 -17.78 2.77
N ALA A 147 -2.53 -17.94 3.36
CA ALA A 147 -3.24 -16.84 3.98
C ALA A 147 -2.46 -16.27 5.18
N LEU A 148 -1.93 -17.13 6.06
CA LEU A 148 -1.17 -16.74 7.24
C LEU A 148 0.20 -16.13 6.91
N ASP A 149 0.96 -16.72 5.99
CA ASP A 149 2.28 -16.21 5.60
C ASP A 149 2.22 -14.80 5.04
N ILE A 150 1.21 -14.52 4.20
CA ILE A 150 1.01 -13.18 3.66
C ILE A 150 0.48 -12.22 4.74
N ASP A 151 -0.35 -12.69 5.68
CA ASP A 151 -0.78 -11.87 6.83
C ASP A 151 0.40 -11.50 7.74
N PHE A 152 1.32 -12.44 7.97
CA PHE A 152 2.57 -12.18 8.68
C PHE A 152 3.41 -11.16 7.94
N TYR A 153 3.56 -11.27 6.61
CA TYR A 153 4.23 -10.23 5.81
C TYR A 153 3.58 -8.85 6.00
N LYS A 154 2.26 -8.75 5.87
CA LYS A 154 1.52 -7.47 6.05
C LYS A 154 1.83 -6.85 7.41
N LYS A 155 1.83 -7.65 8.48
CA LYS A 155 2.14 -7.19 9.84
C LYS A 155 3.59 -6.73 9.99
N ILE A 156 4.54 -7.53 9.48
CA ILE A 156 5.98 -7.28 9.61
C ILE A 156 6.38 -6.04 8.82
N VAL A 157 5.93 -5.90 7.57
CA VAL A 157 6.29 -4.75 6.73
C VAL A 157 5.74 -3.44 7.31
N LEU A 158 4.55 -3.46 7.93
CA LEU A 158 3.97 -2.29 8.60
C LEU A 158 4.66 -1.99 9.92
N SER A 159 4.97 -3.00 10.73
CA SER A 159 5.60 -2.85 12.05
C SER A 159 6.59 -4.00 12.30
N PRO A 160 7.90 -3.82 11.97
CA PRO A 160 8.89 -4.89 12.01
C PRO A 160 9.01 -5.59 13.37
N LYS A 161 8.77 -4.85 14.47
CA LYS A 161 8.82 -5.37 15.84
C LYS A 161 7.77 -6.44 16.13
N CYS A 162 6.67 -6.51 15.38
CA CYS A 162 5.65 -7.55 15.58
C CYS A 162 6.20 -8.97 15.32
N ALA A 163 7.28 -9.11 14.55
CA ALA A 163 7.91 -10.40 14.30
C ALA A 163 8.38 -11.10 15.59
N LEU A 164 8.69 -10.32 16.65
CA LEU A 164 9.05 -10.85 17.97
C LEU A 164 7.90 -11.61 18.65
N GLU A 165 6.66 -11.21 18.37
CA GLU A 165 5.45 -11.90 18.85
C GLU A 165 5.09 -13.05 17.90
N LEU A 166 5.17 -12.82 16.59
CA LEU A 166 4.84 -13.82 15.57
C LEU A 166 5.72 -15.07 15.64
N ARG A 167 6.98 -14.97 16.06
CA ARG A 167 7.84 -16.17 16.23
C ARG A 167 7.30 -17.20 17.22
N HIS A 168 6.33 -16.83 18.06
CA HIS A 168 5.71 -17.71 19.04
C HIS A 168 4.48 -18.45 18.48
N THR A 169 3.97 -18.11 17.29
CA THR A 169 2.90 -18.90 16.66
C THR A 169 3.48 -20.11 15.93
N PRO A 170 2.85 -21.30 16.05
CA PRO A 170 3.29 -22.50 15.35
C PRO A 170 3.18 -22.42 13.83
N TYR A 171 2.45 -21.43 13.31
CA TYR A 171 2.28 -21.21 11.87
C TYR A 171 3.35 -20.30 11.25
N PHE A 172 4.15 -19.59 12.06
CA PHE A 172 5.16 -18.68 11.52
C PHE A 172 6.45 -19.44 11.24
N GLU A 173 6.76 -19.60 9.96
CA GLU A 173 8.01 -20.21 9.54
C GLU A 173 9.19 -19.26 9.76
N SER A 174 9.24 -18.12 9.09
CA SER A 174 10.30 -17.11 9.26
C SER A 174 9.95 -15.82 8.52
N VAL A 175 10.65 -14.73 8.84
CA VAL A 175 10.47 -13.44 8.13
C VAL A 175 10.70 -13.61 6.64
N GLY A 176 11.81 -14.23 6.24
CA GLY A 176 12.15 -14.46 4.83
C GLY A 176 11.11 -15.32 4.11
N HIS A 177 10.51 -16.30 4.77
CA HIS A 177 9.43 -17.08 4.18
C HIS A 177 8.19 -16.23 3.89
N SER A 178 7.74 -15.43 4.87
CA SER A 178 6.59 -14.55 4.71
C SER A 178 6.79 -13.54 3.58
N TYR A 179 7.99 -12.94 3.47
CA TYR A 179 8.29 -12.00 2.39
C TYR A 179 8.31 -12.67 1.01
N LEU A 180 9.03 -13.79 0.86
CA LEU A 180 9.10 -14.49 -0.44
C LEU A 180 7.72 -15.00 -0.87
N LYS A 181 6.90 -15.45 0.09
CA LYS A 181 5.54 -15.88 -0.19
C LYS A 181 4.66 -14.72 -0.66
N ALA A 182 4.68 -13.59 0.04
CA ALA A 182 3.89 -12.42 -0.33
C ALA A 182 4.29 -11.83 -1.69
N TYR A 183 5.59 -11.71 -1.95
CA TYR A 183 6.09 -11.26 -3.25
C TYR A 183 5.71 -12.25 -4.36
N GLY A 184 5.93 -13.55 -4.15
CA GLY A 184 5.70 -14.56 -5.17
C GLY A 184 4.24 -14.66 -5.59
N GLU A 185 3.33 -14.75 -4.61
CA GLU A 185 1.89 -14.81 -4.87
C GLU A 185 1.37 -13.52 -5.50
N THR A 186 1.91 -12.37 -5.11
CA THR A 186 1.51 -11.08 -5.70
C THR A 186 1.97 -10.97 -7.15
N VAL A 187 3.21 -11.33 -7.45
CA VAL A 187 3.74 -11.30 -8.82
C VAL A 187 2.99 -12.30 -9.71
N PHE A 188 2.68 -13.51 -9.21
CA PHE A 188 1.83 -14.45 -9.95
C PHE A 188 0.43 -13.91 -10.19
N ALA A 189 -0.19 -13.28 -9.19
CA ALA A 189 -1.50 -12.66 -9.35
C ALA A 189 -1.47 -11.57 -10.43
N ILE A 190 -0.44 -10.73 -10.48
CA ILE A 190 -0.26 -9.71 -11.53
C ILE A 190 -0.11 -10.37 -12.90
N ILE A 191 0.81 -11.33 -13.05
CA ILE A 191 1.09 -12.01 -14.32
C ILE A 191 -0.19 -12.68 -14.86
N GLY A 192 -0.86 -13.47 -14.03
CA GLY A 192 -2.06 -14.22 -14.43
C GLY A 192 -3.28 -13.34 -14.68
N SER A 193 -3.41 -12.22 -13.96
CA SER A 193 -4.58 -11.33 -14.09
C SER A 193 -4.44 -10.31 -15.22
N CYS A 194 -3.22 -9.96 -15.60
CA CYS A 194 -2.91 -8.94 -16.61
C CYS A 194 -2.39 -9.52 -17.93
N ASP A 195 -2.43 -10.86 -18.07
CA ASP A 195 -2.01 -11.59 -19.26
C ASP A 195 -0.57 -11.26 -19.69
N LEU A 196 0.32 -11.03 -18.71
CA LEU A 196 1.70 -10.66 -18.99
C LEU A 196 2.46 -11.80 -19.67
N ARG A 197 3.31 -11.45 -20.63
CA ARG A 197 4.20 -12.39 -21.31
C ARG A 197 5.31 -12.83 -20.38
N GLU A 198 5.88 -13.99 -20.69
CA GLU A 198 7.05 -14.51 -19.99
C GLU A 198 8.19 -13.48 -19.98
N ALA A 199 8.91 -13.39 -18.87
CA ALA A 199 10.01 -12.45 -18.62
C ALA A 199 9.66 -10.95 -18.56
N GLN A 200 8.37 -10.56 -18.63
CA GLN A 200 8.00 -9.16 -18.36
C GLN A 200 8.12 -8.79 -16.86
N LEU A 201 7.92 -9.77 -15.98
CA LEU A 201 8.16 -9.68 -14.55
C LEU A 201 8.97 -10.88 -14.08
N PRO A 202 9.55 -10.84 -12.87
CA PRO A 202 10.24 -11.98 -12.27
C PRO A 202 9.37 -13.22 -12.25
N ASN A 203 9.97 -14.40 -12.34
CA ASN A 203 9.23 -15.68 -12.29
C ASN A 203 9.38 -16.35 -10.91
N PRO A 204 8.35 -16.25 -10.03
CA PRO A 204 8.46 -16.82 -8.68
C PRO A 204 8.56 -18.34 -8.64
N ALA A 205 8.20 -19.06 -9.72
CA ALA A 205 8.34 -20.52 -9.78
C ALA A 205 9.80 -20.97 -9.61
N GLY A 206 10.76 -20.08 -9.92
CA GLY A 206 12.19 -20.35 -9.74
C GLY A 206 12.69 -20.18 -8.31
N TRP A 207 11.89 -19.67 -7.36
CA TRP A 207 12.37 -19.29 -6.03
C TRP A 207 12.44 -20.45 -5.04
N ASP A 208 11.61 -21.49 -5.20
CA ASP A 208 11.52 -22.62 -4.27
C ASP A 208 12.86 -23.33 -3.99
N PRO A 209 13.71 -23.64 -5.00
CA PRO A 209 15.01 -24.24 -4.75
C PRO A 209 15.93 -23.36 -3.88
N HIS A 210 15.83 -22.03 -4.03
CA HIS A 210 16.61 -21.09 -3.23
C HIS A 210 16.10 -21.00 -1.80
N ILE A 211 14.78 -21.00 -1.59
CA ILE A 211 14.15 -21.06 -0.27
C ILE A 211 14.60 -22.32 0.47
N LEU A 212 14.56 -23.47 -0.21
CA LEU A 212 14.99 -24.73 0.38
C LEU A 212 16.48 -24.71 0.76
N ARG A 213 17.34 -24.17 -0.10
CA ARG A 213 18.77 -23.99 0.19
C ARG A 213 18.98 -23.15 1.45
N LEU A 214 18.36 -21.97 1.55
CA LEU A 214 18.50 -21.07 2.70
C LEU A 214 18.06 -21.74 4.00
N ARG A 215 17.00 -22.56 3.95
CA ARG A 215 16.55 -23.35 5.10
C ARG A 215 17.57 -24.41 5.52
N VAL A 216 18.12 -25.16 4.57
CA VAL A 216 19.15 -26.19 4.83
C VAL A 216 20.42 -25.56 5.41
N GLU A 217 20.82 -24.41 4.89
CA GLU A 217 22.01 -23.66 5.33
C GLU A 217 21.80 -22.88 6.64
N HIS A 218 20.56 -22.86 7.17
CA HIS A 218 20.19 -22.11 8.37
C HIS A 218 20.51 -20.61 8.26
N ALA A 219 20.26 -20.04 7.09
CA ALA A 219 20.45 -18.61 6.85
C ALA A 219 19.58 -17.78 7.81
N GLU A 220 20.14 -16.66 8.31
CA GLU A 220 19.46 -15.79 9.26
C GLU A 220 18.15 -15.24 8.67
N GLY A 221 17.06 -15.34 9.42
CA GLY A 221 15.74 -14.92 8.99
C GLY A 221 15.02 -15.84 8.00
N PHE A 222 15.59 -17.00 7.63
CA PHE A 222 14.98 -17.98 6.70
C PHE A 222 14.66 -19.34 7.32
N VAL A 223 14.90 -19.52 8.62
CA VAL A 223 14.55 -20.74 9.37
C VAL A 223 13.70 -20.43 10.59
N HIS A 224 12.92 -21.41 11.02
CA HIS A 224 12.07 -21.29 12.19
C HIS A 224 12.83 -20.85 13.45
N GLY A 225 12.27 -19.82 14.11
CA GLY A 225 12.86 -19.18 15.28
C GLY A 225 14.04 -18.24 15.00
N SER A 226 14.57 -18.20 13.77
CA SER A 226 15.60 -17.24 13.36
C SER A 226 14.98 -15.89 13.04
N MET A 227 15.62 -14.83 13.50
CA MET A 227 15.13 -13.46 13.39
C MET A 227 16.24 -12.58 12.83
N PRO A 228 16.05 -11.94 11.67
CA PRO A 228 16.99 -10.93 11.22
C PRO A 228 16.93 -9.72 12.17
N PRO A 229 17.94 -8.84 12.14
CA PRO A 229 17.88 -7.56 12.86
C PRO A 229 16.60 -6.81 12.51
N THR A 230 15.81 -6.46 13.52
CA THR A 230 14.54 -5.75 13.34
C THR A 230 14.80 -4.26 13.15
N ALA A 231 14.21 -3.67 12.11
CA ALA A 231 14.23 -2.22 11.93
C ALA A 231 13.43 -1.50 13.03
N GLU A 232 13.85 -0.29 13.38
CA GLU A 232 13.19 0.53 14.41
C GLU A 232 11.87 1.14 13.95
N VAL A 233 11.73 1.34 12.63
CA VAL A 233 10.54 1.88 11.96
C VAL A 233 10.12 0.94 10.81
N GLY A 234 8.82 0.87 10.54
CA GLY A 234 8.24 0.13 9.44
C GLY A 234 7.68 1.02 8.34
N LEU A 235 6.95 0.40 7.43
CA LEU A 235 6.29 1.09 6.32
C LEU A 235 5.26 2.10 6.83
N ALA A 236 4.61 1.85 7.97
CA ALA A 236 3.63 2.76 8.56
C ALA A 236 4.24 4.12 8.91
N GLU A 237 5.34 4.13 9.69
CA GLU A 237 6.02 5.36 10.08
C GLU A 237 6.68 6.06 8.87
N ILE A 238 7.19 5.30 7.89
CA ILE A 238 7.80 5.86 6.68
C ILE A 238 6.74 6.56 5.82
N PHE A 239 5.58 5.92 5.60
CA PHE A 239 4.47 6.48 4.84
C PHE A 239 3.94 7.76 5.49
N GLU A 240 3.68 7.70 6.79
CA GLU A 240 3.14 8.80 7.57
C GLU A 240 4.10 9.99 7.67
N GLY A 241 5.40 9.70 7.90
CA GLY A 241 6.44 10.72 7.87
C GLY A 241 6.55 11.40 6.51
N GLN A 242 6.56 10.63 5.41
CA GLN A 242 6.64 11.20 4.07
C GLN A 242 5.41 12.08 3.73
N ALA A 243 4.20 11.58 3.98
CA ALA A 243 2.95 12.31 3.73
C ALA A 243 2.87 13.58 4.58
N ARG A 244 3.20 13.50 5.88
CA ARG A 244 3.20 14.64 6.80
C ARG A 244 4.16 15.73 6.34
N PHE A 245 5.43 15.41 6.08
CA PHE A 245 6.39 16.45 5.71
C PHE A 245 6.06 17.10 4.36
N CYS A 246 5.51 16.34 3.40
CA CYS A 246 4.97 16.91 2.17
C CYS A 246 3.78 17.85 2.42
N GLN A 247 2.84 17.47 3.29
CA GLN A 247 1.71 18.31 3.69
C GLN A 247 2.19 19.63 4.33
N LEU A 248 3.20 19.57 5.21
CA LEU A 248 3.78 20.77 5.83
C LEU A 248 4.46 21.68 4.82
N GLN A 249 5.22 21.13 3.87
CA GLN A 249 5.79 21.89 2.76
C GLN A 249 4.71 22.57 1.92
N PHE A 250 3.62 21.86 1.59
CA PHE A 250 2.47 22.43 0.88
C PHE A 250 1.84 23.59 1.63
N LEU A 251 1.55 23.41 2.93
CA LEU A 251 0.96 24.44 3.77
C LEU A 251 1.83 25.70 3.82
N ALA A 252 3.13 25.53 4.03
CA ALA A 252 4.05 26.65 4.10
C ALA A 252 4.15 27.41 2.77
N ASN A 253 4.23 26.70 1.65
CA ASN A 253 4.20 27.28 0.30
C ASN A 253 2.85 27.94 -0.04
N SER A 254 1.78 27.55 0.63
CA SER A 254 0.43 28.11 0.45
C SER A 254 0.14 29.31 1.36
N GLY A 255 1.12 29.78 2.14
CA GLY A 255 1.01 30.96 3.00
C GLY A 255 0.94 30.67 4.50
N GLY A 256 1.09 29.40 4.90
CA GLY A 256 1.17 28.95 6.29
C GLY A 256 2.53 29.21 6.97
N PRO A 257 2.73 28.68 8.20
CA PRO A 257 3.96 28.86 8.95
C PRO A 257 5.20 28.33 8.21
N VAL A 258 6.29 29.09 8.27
CA VAL A 258 7.56 28.71 7.62
C VAL A 258 8.45 27.87 8.56
N LEU A 259 8.26 27.97 9.86
CA LEU A 259 9.06 27.28 10.86
C LEU A 259 8.40 25.96 11.25
N LEU A 260 9.17 24.88 11.29
CA LEU A 260 8.68 23.57 11.72
C LEU A 260 8.19 23.59 13.18
N GLU A 261 8.83 24.38 14.04
CA GLU A 261 8.42 24.53 15.43
C GLU A 261 6.98 25.03 15.57
N SER A 262 6.52 25.91 14.67
CA SER A 262 5.13 26.39 14.68
C SER A 262 4.11 25.30 14.36
N TYR A 263 4.51 24.24 13.66
CA TYR A 263 3.67 23.06 13.43
C TYR A 263 3.72 22.11 14.63
N ARG A 264 4.90 21.98 15.27
CA ARG A 264 5.06 21.23 16.52
C ARG A 264 4.17 21.76 17.64
N GLU A 265 4.17 23.07 17.85
CA GLU A 265 3.32 23.75 18.84
C GLU A 265 1.81 23.53 18.59
N LYS A 266 1.44 23.14 17.36
CA LYS A 266 0.05 22.85 16.94
C LYS A 266 -0.26 21.35 16.90
N GLY A 267 0.61 20.50 17.43
CA GLY A 267 0.37 19.05 17.54
C GLY A 267 0.51 18.26 16.24
N GLN A 268 1.11 18.83 15.19
CA GLN A 268 1.26 18.19 13.88
C GLN A 268 2.35 17.09 13.82
N PHE A 269 3.07 16.86 14.92
CA PHE A 269 4.11 15.84 15.05
C PHE A 269 3.76 14.82 16.15
N ALA A 270 2.55 14.25 16.10
CA ALA A 270 2.27 13.05 16.89
C ALA A 270 3.24 11.91 16.48
N PRO A 271 3.53 10.94 17.37
CA PRO A 271 4.62 9.97 17.18
C PRO A 271 4.65 9.31 15.80
N ILE A 272 3.50 8.77 15.33
CA ILE A 272 3.40 8.08 14.03
C ILE A 272 3.87 8.94 12.85
N TYR A 273 3.66 10.27 12.90
CA TYR A 273 4.02 11.20 11.83
C TYR A 273 5.47 11.67 11.87
N VAL A 274 6.21 11.37 12.94
CA VAL A 274 7.54 11.97 13.18
C VAL A 274 8.63 10.94 13.54
N SER A 275 8.27 9.72 13.96
CA SER A 275 9.25 8.70 14.40
C SER A 275 10.29 8.35 13.34
N ALA A 276 9.89 8.22 12.06
CA ALA A 276 10.86 8.00 10.98
C ALA A 276 11.83 9.18 10.81
N PHE A 277 11.32 10.41 10.94
CA PHE A 277 12.15 11.62 10.82
C PHE A 277 13.11 11.78 12.00
N GLU A 278 12.67 11.51 13.22
CA GLU A 278 13.52 11.52 14.41
C GLU A 278 14.63 10.48 14.33
N LEU A 279 14.30 9.26 13.89
CA LEU A 279 15.30 8.22 13.64
C LEU A 279 16.30 8.66 12.57
N PHE A 280 15.84 9.25 11.47
CA PHE A 280 16.71 9.81 10.43
C PHE A 280 17.69 10.83 11.00
N LEU A 281 17.21 11.84 11.75
CA LEU A 281 18.08 12.84 12.36
C LEU A 281 19.07 12.22 13.35
N GLN A 282 18.62 11.26 14.15
CA GLN A 282 19.48 10.53 15.09
C GLN A 282 20.60 9.78 14.38
N LEU A 283 20.29 9.03 13.31
CA LEU A 283 21.29 8.27 12.55
C LEU A 283 22.29 9.17 11.82
N LEU A 284 21.84 10.34 11.36
CA LEU A 284 22.71 11.35 10.72
C LEU A 284 23.53 12.18 11.72
N GLY A 285 23.19 12.14 13.01
CA GLY A 285 23.74 13.06 14.00
C GLY A 285 23.39 14.52 13.70
N ALA A 286 22.23 14.77 13.10
CA ALA A 286 21.78 16.09 12.66
C ALA A 286 20.79 16.73 13.66
N ASP A 287 20.86 18.05 13.77
CA ASP A 287 19.89 18.82 14.56
C ASP A 287 18.54 18.94 13.83
N TRP A 288 17.49 19.17 14.60
CA TRP A 288 16.16 19.46 14.06
C TRP A 288 16.19 20.70 13.13
N PRO A 289 15.76 20.58 11.85
CA PRO A 289 15.78 21.71 10.93
C PRO A 289 14.77 22.77 11.33
N LYS A 290 15.11 24.04 11.10
CA LYS A 290 14.24 25.15 11.49
C LYS A 290 13.06 25.35 10.54
N ARG A 291 13.24 25.08 9.25
CA ARG A 291 12.32 25.44 8.17
C ARG A 291 11.86 24.23 7.38
N TYR A 292 10.69 24.36 6.74
CA TYR A 292 10.09 23.31 5.90
C TYR A 292 10.89 23.00 4.61
N ASP A 293 11.64 23.99 4.12
CA ASP A 293 12.44 23.94 2.89
C ASP A 293 13.92 23.65 3.17
N ASP A 294 14.25 23.21 4.38
CA ASP A 294 15.61 22.83 4.74
C ASP A 294 16.07 21.58 3.94
N PRO A 295 17.31 21.55 3.42
CA PRO A 295 17.82 20.39 2.69
C PRO A 295 17.71 19.05 3.43
N LEU A 296 17.73 19.04 4.76
CA LEU A 296 17.52 17.83 5.56
C LEU A 296 16.11 17.26 5.39
N VAL A 297 15.09 18.12 5.26
CA VAL A 297 13.71 17.69 4.98
C VAL A 297 13.64 17.09 3.58
N GLY A 298 14.30 17.71 2.61
CA GLY A 298 14.41 17.17 1.24
C GLY A 298 15.07 15.79 1.20
N LEU A 299 16.18 15.63 1.94
CA LEU A 299 16.91 14.37 2.02
C LEU A 299 16.10 13.27 2.70
N PHE A 300 15.40 13.58 3.79
CA PHE A 300 14.49 12.64 4.44
C PHE A 300 13.42 12.13 3.47
N LEU A 301 12.73 13.03 2.77
CA LEU A 301 11.67 12.67 1.82
C LEU A 301 12.19 11.81 0.67
N LEU A 302 13.42 12.08 0.19
CA LEU A 302 14.08 11.25 -0.81
C LEU A 302 14.42 9.86 -0.27
N ILE A 303 14.95 9.76 0.95
CA ILE A 303 15.24 8.47 1.59
C ILE A 303 13.96 7.65 1.79
N CYS A 304 12.86 8.28 2.23
CA CYS A 304 11.56 7.62 2.29
C CYS A 304 11.16 7.07 0.91
N ASP A 305 11.25 7.88 -0.15
CA ASP A 305 10.92 7.45 -1.51
C ASP A 305 11.78 6.26 -1.97
N LEU A 306 13.10 6.29 -1.75
CA LEU A 306 14.00 5.18 -2.14
C LEU A 306 13.78 3.92 -1.30
N ALA A 307 13.43 4.07 -0.01
CA ALA A 307 13.19 2.96 0.90
C ALA A 307 11.95 2.15 0.49
N ILE A 308 10.88 2.83 0.08
CA ILE A 308 9.60 2.19 -0.30
C ILE A 308 9.58 1.65 -1.74
N ASN A 309 10.64 1.91 -2.51
CA ASN A 309 10.81 1.44 -3.88
C ASN A 309 11.96 0.42 -4.01
N PRO A 310 11.89 -0.75 -3.34
CA PRO A 310 12.78 -1.84 -3.68
C PRO A 310 12.58 -2.32 -5.11
N THR A 311 13.62 -2.93 -5.65
CA THR A 311 13.67 -3.43 -7.04
C THR A 311 13.75 -4.96 -7.12
N ARG A 312 14.19 -5.64 -6.04
CA ARG A 312 14.37 -7.09 -6.01
C ARG A 312 13.07 -7.83 -5.74
N GLY A 313 12.85 -8.94 -6.45
CA GLY A 313 11.60 -9.69 -6.41
C GLY A 313 10.45 -9.00 -7.16
N TYR A 314 10.49 -7.67 -7.29
CA TYR A 314 9.67 -6.87 -8.17
C TYR A 314 10.26 -5.45 -8.33
N PRO A 315 10.35 -4.87 -9.56
CA PRO A 315 10.08 -5.49 -10.86
C PRO A 315 11.30 -6.22 -11.44
N LEU A 316 12.45 -6.25 -10.74
CA LEU A 316 13.66 -6.96 -11.16
C LEU A 316 13.79 -8.30 -10.43
N GLU A 317 14.59 -9.19 -11.01
CA GLU A 317 14.92 -10.48 -10.41
C GLU A 317 15.67 -10.32 -9.07
N ILE A 318 15.55 -11.35 -8.23
CA ILE A 318 16.32 -11.45 -6.98
C ILE A 318 17.76 -11.82 -7.35
N GLU A 319 18.72 -10.96 -7.01
CA GLU A 319 20.15 -11.23 -7.24
C GLU A 319 20.75 -12.09 -6.13
N SER A 320 20.41 -11.78 -4.87
CA SER A 320 20.86 -12.49 -3.68
C SER A 320 19.65 -12.86 -2.84
N PHE A 321 19.39 -14.16 -2.67
CA PHE A 321 18.26 -14.63 -1.85
C PHE A 321 18.58 -14.47 -0.36
N GLU A 322 19.85 -14.58 0.00
CA GLU A 322 20.41 -14.38 1.33
C GLU A 322 20.14 -12.95 1.83
N ASP A 323 20.30 -11.95 0.96
CA ASP A 323 20.10 -10.54 1.28
C ASP A 323 18.66 -10.06 1.06
N PHE A 324 17.77 -10.93 0.56
CA PHE A 324 16.44 -10.54 0.08
C PHE A 324 15.66 -9.71 1.10
N ILE A 325 15.63 -10.14 2.37
CA ILE A 325 14.92 -9.41 3.44
C ILE A 325 15.45 -7.97 3.54
N CYS A 326 16.77 -7.77 3.59
CA CYS A 326 17.38 -6.45 3.68
C CYS A 326 17.21 -5.62 2.41
N ASP A 327 17.05 -6.26 1.26
CA ASP A 327 16.89 -5.60 -0.03
C ASP A 327 15.46 -5.13 -0.29
N VAL A 328 14.45 -5.77 0.32
CA VAL A 328 13.04 -5.44 0.10
C VAL A 328 12.31 -4.86 1.30
N ASP A 329 12.79 -5.08 2.53
CA ASP A 329 12.17 -4.51 3.73
C ASP A 329 12.35 -2.99 3.78
N PRO A 330 11.26 -2.19 3.77
CA PRO A 330 11.36 -0.73 3.75
C PRO A 330 12.07 -0.15 4.98
N GLY A 331 11.91 -0.76 6.15
CA GLY A 331 12.57 -0.32 7.40
C GLY A 331 14.08 -0.53 7.38
N ALA A 332 14.52 -1.70 6.92
CA ALA A 332 15.93 -2.03 6.71
C ALA A 332 16.55 -1.12 5.65
N ARG A 333 15.86 -0.93 4.51
CA ARG A 333 16.30 -0.02 3.45
C ARG A 333 16.42 1.41 3.94
N PHE A 334 15.41 1.92 4.65
CA PHE A 334 15.41 3.25 5.24
C PHE A 334 16.63 3.45 6.15
N THR A 335 16.90 2.48 7.03
CA THR A 335 18.04 2.53 7.95
C THR A 335 19.37 2.52 7.19
N ARG A 336 19.55 1.63 6.19
CA ARG A 336 20.77 1.57 5.36
C ARG A 336 20.99 2.88 4.59
N LEU A 337 19.94 3.48 4.05
CA LEU A 337 20.01 4.76 3.34
C LEU A 337 20.35 5.93 4.29
N CYS A 338 19.81 5.94 5.51
CA CYS A 338 20.18 6.93 6.52
C CYS A 338 21.66 6.81 6.91
N LEU A 339 22.17 5.59 7.11
CA LEU A 339 23.58 5.36 7.40
C LEU A 339 24.48 5.77 6.23
N ALA A 340 24.08 5.47 4.99
CA ALA A 340 24.80 5.93 3.79
C ALA A 340 24.85 7.46 3.70
N ALA A 341 23.78 8.15 4.10
CA ALA A 341 23.76 9.61 4.19
C ALA A 341 24.64 10.14 5.33
N ALA A 342 24.72 9.45 6.47
CA ALA A 342 25.61 9.79 7.58
C ALA A 342 27.10 9.68 7.17
N GLU A 343 27.45 8.69 6.34
CA GLU A 343 28.79 8.52 5.76
C GLU A 343 29.13 9.49 4.63
N ALA A 344 28.15 10.26 4.14
CA ALA A 344 28.30 11.26 3.10
C ALA A 344 27.69 12.61 3.53
N PRO A 345 28.30 13.32 4.50
CA PRO A 345 27.71 14.51 5.10
C PRO A 345 27.40 15.64 4.11
N GLU A 346 28.05 15.67 2.94
CA GLU A 346 27.72 16.60 1.86
C GLU A 346 26.28 16.45 1.35
N LEU A 347 25.69 15.25 1.45
CA LEU A 347 24.32 14.98 1.01
C LEU A 347 23.28 15.71 1.87
N GLN A 348 23.60 15.99 3.14
CA GLN A 348 22.73 16.74 4.05
C GLN A 348 22.41 18.17 3.58
N LYS A 349 23.17 18.69 2.61
CA LYS A 349 23.01 20.05 2.04
C LYS A 349 22.75 20.04 0.52
N ALA A 350 22.56 18.86 -0.06
CA ALA A 350 22.54 18.68 -1.51
C ALA A 350 21.21 19.03 -2.17
N ILE A 351 20.08 18.94 -1.44
CA ILE A 351 18.75 19.24 -1.98
C ILE A 351 18.39 20.68 -1.60
N GLN A 352 18.54 21.60 -2.54
CA GLN A 352 18.27 23.03 -2.35
C GLN A 352 17.10 23.49 -3.19
N SER A 353 16.99 22.97 -4.42
CA SER A 353 15.97 23.36 -5.37
C SER A 353 14.84 22.34 -5.52
N PHE A 354 14.94 21.15 -4.92
CA PHE A 354 13.97 20.05 -5.04
C PHE A 354 13.69 19.71 -6.51
N SER A 355 14.75 19.56 -7.31
CA SER A 355 14.70 19.34 -8.76
C SER A 355 14.90 17.87 -9.17
N ALA A 356 14.52 17.52 -10.40
CA ALA A 356 14.77 16.20 -10.98
C ALA A 356 16.25 15.80 -10.91
N MET A 357 17.14 16.77 -11.17
CA MET A 357 18.59 16.57 -11.15
C MET A 357 19.10 16.27 -9.74
N GLU A 358 18.56 16.94 -8.72
CA GLU A 358 18.92 16.64 -7.32
C GLU A 358 18.39 15.27 -6.88
N TYR A 359 17.19 14.89 -7.32
CA TYR A 359 16.64 13.55 -7.08
C TYR A 359 17.57 12.48 -7.63
N GLU A 360 17.94 12.59 -8.92
CA GLU A 360 18.83 11.63 -9.58
C GLU A 360 20.22 11.63 -8.93
N LEU A 361 20.84 12.79 -8.75
CA LEU A 361 22.21 12.89 -8.23
C LEU A 361 22.34 12.34 -6.80
N VAL A 362 21.45 12.77 -5.90
CA VAL A 362 21.51 12.36 -4.49
C VAL A 362 21.05 10.91 -4.36
N GLY A 363 19.97 10.53 -5.05
CA GLY A 363 19.45 9.17 -5.01
C GLY A 363 20.44 8.14 -5.52
N SER A 364 21.15 8.43 -6.61
CA SER A 364 22.16 7.52 -7.16
C SER A 364 23.33 7.32 -6.21
N ARG A 365 23.81 8.40 -5.58
CA ARG A 365 24.89 8.30 -4.58
C ARG A 365 24.49 7.48 -3.36
N LEU A 366 23.25 7.60 -2.91
CA LEU A 366 22.72 6.80 -1.80
C LEU A 366 22.60 5.33 -2.21
N ALA A 367 22.03 5.07 -3.39
CA ALA A 367 21.88 3.72 -3.93
C ALA A 367 23.23 3.02 -4.09
N ASP A 368 24.20 3.67 -4.74
CA ASP A 368 25.56 3.16 -4.95
C ASP A 368 26.23 2.77 -3.62
N ARG A 369 26.08 3.60 -2.58
CA ARG A 369 26.65 3.33 -1.25
C ARG A 369 25.99 2.17 -0.54
N CYS A 370 24.69 1.96 -0.75
CA CYS A 370 23.98 0.83 -0.18
C CYS A 370 24.16 -0.47 -0.98
N GLY A 371 24.70 -0.40 -2.20
CA GLY A 371 24.72 -1.52 -3.15
C GLY A 371 23.35 -1.80 -3.78
N TYR A 372 22.48 -0.79 -3.83
CA TYR A 372 21.18 -0.88 -4.50
C TYR A 372 21.27 -0.50 -5.97
N ASP A 373 20.28 -0.93 -6.75
CA ASP A 373 20.13 -0.46 -8.12
C ASP A 373 19.93 1.06 -8.18
N HIS A 374 20.28 1.64 -9.33
CA HIS A 374 20.00 3.03 -9.63
C HIS A 374 18.52 3.38 -9.35
N PRO A 375 18.19 4.57 -8.80
CA PRO A 375 16.81 4.94 -8.44
C PRO A 375 15.78 4.80 -9.57
N PHE A 376 16.22 4.92 -10.83
CA PHE A 376 15.37 4.72 -11.99
C PHE A 376 15.26 3.29 -12.50
N ALA A 377 16.08 2.33 -12.03
CA ALA A 377 16.13 0.99 -12.59
C ALA A 377 14.78 0.25 -12.54
N GLY A 378 14.09 0.29 -11.40
CA GLY A 378 12.75 -0.30 -11.28
C GLY A 378 11.71 0.40 -12.17
N LEU A 379 11.77 1.74 -12.23
CA LEU A 379 10.89 2.52 -13.10
C LEU A 379 11.15 2.23 -14.58
N ASP A 380 12.41 2.10 -14.98
CA ASP A 380 12.84 1.78 -16.35
C ASP A 380 12.41 0.37 -16.74
N ALA A 381 12.49 -0.61 -15.83
CA ALA A 381 11.97 -1.96 -16.07
C ALA A 381 10.46 -1.94 -16.36
N ILE A 382 9.70 -1.17 -15.58
CA ILE A 382 8.26 -1.04 -15.76
C ILE A 382 7.92 -0.30 -17.06
N VAL A 383 8.57 0.84 -17.30
CA VAL A 383 8.34 1.65 -18.50
C VAL A 383 8.78 0.91 -19.76
N GLY A 384 9.81 0.07 -19.69
CA GLY A 384 10.27 -0.78 -20.78
C GLY A 384 9.23 -1.79 -21.26
N MET A 385 8.21 -2.11 -20.45
CA MET A 385 7.10 -2.97 -20.85
C MET A 385 6.03 -2.24 -21.70
N ILE A 386 6.09 -0.91 -21.82
CA ILE A 386 5.06 -0.07 -22.45
C ILE A 386 5.43 0.24 -23.91
N GLY A 387 4.46 0.19 -24.82
CA GLY A 387 4.57 0.69 -26.20
C GLY A 387 4.80 -0.37 -27.28
N ASP A 388 4.69 -1.66 -26.96
CA ASP A 388 4.89 -2.77 -27.90
C ASP A 388 3.57 -3.30 -28.52
N GLY A 389 2.43 -2.69 -28.20
CA GLY A 389 1.09 -3.13 -28.60
C GLY A 389 0.58 -4.38 -27.88
N GLY A 390 1.23 -4.78 -26.79
CA GLY A 390 0.96 -5.99 -26.03
C GLY A 390 -0.05 -5.86 -24.90
N PRO A 391 -0.10 -6.87 -24.00
CA PRO A 391 -1.01 -6.91 -22.84
C PRO A 391 -0.91 -5.68 -21.94
N VAL A 392 0.30 -5.14 -21.74
CA VAL A 392 0.54 -3.94 -20.92
C VAL A 392 -0.09 -2.69 -21.55
N ASP A 393 -0.01 -2.54 -22.88
CA ASP A 393 -0.66 -1.42 -23.58
C ASP A 393 -2.19 -1.56 -23.57
N ALA A 394 -2.70 -2.80 -23.69
CA ALA A 394 -4.13 -3.07 -23.53
C ALA A 394 -4.59 -2.67 -22.12
N LEU A 395 -3.83 -3.02 -21.08
CA LEU A 395 -4.14 -2.64 -19.70
C LEU A 395 -4.08 -1.12 -19.47
N LEU A 396 -3.16 -0.41 -20.13
CA LEU A 396 -3.13 1.06 -20.10
C LEU A 396 -4.32 1.70 -20.85
N ASP A 397 -4.86 1.03 -21.87
CA ASP A 397 -6.11 1.46 -22.50
C ASP A 397 -7.33 1.22 -21.60
N GLU A 398 -7.35 0.11 -20.86
CA GLU A 398 -8.34 -0.12 -19.80
C GLU A 398 -8.27 0.99 -18.73
N HIS A 399 -7.08 1.34 -18.27
CA HIS A 399 -6.88 2.47 -17.36
C HIS A 399 -7.38 3.80 -17.95
N ARG A 400 -7.12 4.06 -19.23
CA ARG A 400 -7.54 5.29 -19.91
C ARG A 400 -9.06 5.38 -20.04
N THR A 401 -9.73 4.26 -20.33
CA THR A 401 -11.16 4.21 -20.64
C THR A 401 -12.05 3.82 -19.46
N PHE A 402 -11.46 3.26 -18.40
CA PHE A 402 -12.15 2.50 -17.34
C PHE A 402 -12.96 1.29 -17.83
N GLY A 403 -12.67 0.80 -19.04
CA GLY A 403 -13.27 -0.43 -19.56
C GLY A 403 -12.47 -1.67 -19.18
N PHE A 404 -12.32 -1.94 -17.87
CA PHE A 404 -11.51 -3.08 -17.40
C PHE A 404 -12.15 -4.44 -17.73
N GLY A 405 -11.28 -5.41 -18.02
CA GLY A 405 -11.69 -6.82 -18.14
C GLY A 405 -12.23 -7.39 -16.83
N PRO A 406 -13.09 -8.43 -16.88
CA PRO A 406 -13.75 -8.97 -15.70
C PRO A 406 -12.84 -9.89 -14.85
N VAL A 407 -11.81 -10.49 -15.43
CA VAL A 407 -10.92 -11.43 -14.73
C VAL A 407 -10.06 -10.67 -13.74
N ASN A 408 -10.24 -10.97 -12.45
CA ASN A 408 -9.51 -10.36 -11.33
C ASN A 408 -9.34 -8.84 -11.47
N MET A 409 -10.46 -8.15 -11.74
CA MET A 409 -10.51 -6.72 -11.97
C MET A 409 -9.75 -5.88 -10.92
N PRO A 410 -9.79 -6.19 -9.61
CA PRO A 410 -8.99 -5.46 -8.64
C PRO A 410 -7.49 -5.43 -8.98
N VAL A 411 -6.87 -6.58 -9.29
CA VAL A 411 -5.45 -6.62 -9.66
C VAL A 411 -5.18 -5.81 -10.92
N ARG A 412 -6.02 -5.94 -11.96
CA ARG A 412 -5.88 -5.19 -13.22
C ARG A 412 -5.94 -3.68 -12.99
N VAL A 413 -6.94 -3.23 -12.24
CA VAL A 413 -7.11 -1.81 -11.89
C VAL A 413 -5.86 -1.33 -11.17
N ILE A 414 -5.46 -2.00 -10.10
CA ILE A 414 -4.36 -1.52 -9.27
C ILE A 414 -3.04 -1.49 -10.03
N PHE A 415 -2.72 -2.56 -10.77
CA PHE A 415 -1.49 -2.64 -11.55
C PHE A 415 -1.47 -1.62 -12.70
N SER A 416 -2.61 -1.34 -13.34
CA SER A 416 -2.70 -0.33 -14.41
C SER A 416 -2.38 1.10 -13.91
N HIS A 417 -2.80 1.41 -12.68
CA HIS A 417 -2.45 2.66 -12.00
C HIS A 417 -0.97 2.71 -11.65
N HIS A 418 -0.40 1.59 -11.20
CA HIS A 418 1.04 1.48 -10.95
C HIS A 418 1.86 1.73 -12.22
N LEU A 419 1.47 1.13 -13.37
CA LEU A 419 2.12 1.36 -14.66
C LEU A 419 2.08 2.85 -15.07
N ALA A 420 0.91 3.48 -14.95
CA ALA A 420 0.75 4.90 -15.27
C ALA A 420 1.60 5.79 -14.34
N PHE A 421 1.62 5.47 -13.05
CA PHE A 421 2.40 6.19 -12.04
C PHE A 421 3.90 6.06 -12.30
N ALA A 422 4.39 4.84 -12.53
CA ALA A 422 5.81 4.59 -12.81
C ALA A 422 6.29 5.37 -14.05
N ARG A 423 5.48 5.39 -15.13
CA ARG A 423 5.77 6.16 -16.34
C ARG A 423 5.90 7.65 -16.08
N ASP A 424 4.98 8.22 -15.30
CA ASP A 424 4.96 9.65 -15.07
C ASP A 424 6.00 10.06 -14.02
N LYS A 425 6.22 9.23 -12.98
CA LYS A 425 7.31 9.41 -12.00
C LYS A 425 8.68 9.35 -12.64
N ARG A 426 8.88 8.47 -13.63
CA ARG A 426 10.14 8.42 -14.39
C ARG A 426 10.46 9.72 -15.13
N ARG A 427 9.43 10.48 -15.51
CA ARG A 427 9.55 11.75 -16.23
C ARG A 427 9.68 12.95 -15.31
N GLN A 428 9.01 12.93 -14.15
CA GLN A 428 8.94 14.05 -13.20
C GLN A 428 9.14 13.57 -11.75
N PRO A 429 10.27 12.93 -11.42
CA PRO A 429 10.48 12.30 -10.12
C PRO A 429 10.37 13.29 -8.94
N GLU A 430 10.78 14.54 -9.15
CA GLU A 430 10.75 15.60 -8.16
C GLU A 430 9.33 15.96 -7.70
N MET A 431 8.35 15.84 -8.59
CA MET A 431 6.95 16.12 -8.27
C MET A 431 6.36 15.05 -7.35
N PHE A 432 6.74 13.79 -7.55
CA PHE A 432 6.27 12.67 -6.73
C PHE A 432 7.08 12.50 -5.43
N CYS A 433 8.36 12.88 -5.43
CA CYS A 433 9.21 12.84 -4.24
C CYS A 433 8.94 14.02 -3.27
N TRP A 434 8.68 15.22 -3.81
CA TRP A 434 8.45 16.44 -3.03
C TRP A 434 7.18 17.19 -3.45
N PRO A 435 6.00 16.54 -3.44
CA PRO A 435 4.75 17.15 -3.91
C PRO A 435 4.42 18.46 -3.18
N GLY A 436 4.77 18.59 -1.90
CA GLY A 436 4.57 19.83 -1.15
C GLY A 436 5.33 21.04 -1.66
N MET A 437 6.44 20.83 -2.37
CA MET A 437 7.20 21.88 -3.05
C MET A 437 6.66 22.19 -4.45
N TRP A 438 5.98 21.25 -5.10
CA TRP A 438 5.58 21.36 -6.51
C TRP A 438 4.09 21.65 -6.71
N LEU A 439 3.23 21.35 -5.74
CA LEU A 439 1.78 21.55 -5.83
C LEU A 439 1.29 22.89 -5.25
N ALA A 440 2.19 23.71 -4.73
CA ALA A 440 1.88 25.04 -4.20
C ALA A 440 2.86 26.11 -4.70
N GLY A 441 2.45 27.37 -4.58
CA GLY A 441 3.29 28.53 -4.92
C GLY A 441 3.66 28.61 -6.40
N GLU A 442 4.83 29.20 -6.69
CA GLU A 442 5.29 29.53 -8.05
C GLU A 442 5.67 28.30 -8.90
N ARG A 443 5.91 27.16 -8.26
CA ARG A 443 6.32 25.91 -8.92
C ARG A 443 5.14 25.11 -9.47
N CYS A 444 3.93 25.42 -9.01
CA CYS A 444 2.70 24.77 -9.44
C CYS A 444 2.30 25.24 -10.85
N SER A 445 2.78 24.53 -11.86
CA SER A 445 2.44 24.79 -13.27
C SER A 445 1.15 24.06 -13.68
N GLY A 446 0.56 24.49 -14.81
CA GLY A 446 -0.60 23.80 -15.38
C GLY A 446 -0.30 22.36 -15.82
N GLU A 447 0.96 22.01 -16.09
CA GLU A 447 1.36 20.62 -16.38
C GLU A 447 1.43 19.79 -15.11
N ILE A 448 2.02 20.32 -14.03
CA ILE A 448 2.08 19.66 -12.72
C ILE A 448 0.67 19.38 -12.19
N GLN A 449 -0.25 20.35 -12.33
CA GLN A 449 -1.65 20.15 -11.95
C GLN A 449 -2.34 19.05 -12.76
N LYS A 450 -2.05 18.94 -14.07
CA LYS A 450 -2.58 17.84 -14.91
C LYS A 450 -2.03 16.50 -14.48
N THR A 451 -0.73 16.41 -14.20
CA THR A 451 -0.09 15.18 -13.68
C THR A 451 -0.74 14.79 -12.34
N PHE A 452 -0.90 15.74 -11.41
CA PHE A 452 -1.59 15.50 -10.14
C PHE A 452 -3.01 14.97 -10.33
N GLN A 453 -3.80 15.62 -11.19
CA GLN A 453 -5.18 15.22 -11.49
C GLN A 453 -5.28 13.82 -12.13
N ALA A 454 -4.28 13.39 -12.88
CA ALA A 454 -4.23 12.06 -13.47
C ALA A 454 -4.02 10.95 -12.43
N HIS A 455 -3.43 11.28 -11.27
CA HIS A 455 -3.05 10.35 -10.21
C HIS A 455 -3.89 10.48 -8.93
N LEU A 456 -5.10 11.04 -9.02
CA LEU A 456 -6.02 11.08 -7.88
C LEU A 456 -6.53 9.68 -7.53
N SER A 457 -6.92 9.50 -6.26
CA SER A 457 -7.54 8.25 -5.80
C SER A 457 -8.83 7.95 -6.56
N LEU A 458 -9.10 6.66 -6.80
CA LEU A 458 -10.25 6.21 -7.58
C LEU A 458 -11.58 6.41 -6.88
N PHE A 459 -11.59 6.09 -5.59
CA PHE A 459 -12.81 6.00 -4.79
C PHE A 459 -12.74 6.99 -3.63
N GLN A 460 -13.85 7.69 -3.41
CA GLN A 460 -14.01 8.62 -2.31
C GLN A 460 -15.41 8.55 -1.72
N ASP A 461 -15.57 8.92 -0.46
CA ASP A 461 -16.89 9.22 0.12
C ASP A 461 -17.34 10.66 -0.24
N ARG A 462 -18.47 11.09 0.32
CA ARG A 462 -18.98 12.47 0.18
C ARG A 462 -19.30 13.05 1.54
N GLY A 463 -19.30 14.38 1.65
CA GLY A 463 -19.58 15.05 2.92
C GLY A 463 -20.95 14.75 3.53
N ASP A 464 -21.91 14.25 2.75
CA ASP A 464 -23.27 13.91 3.18
C ASP A 464 -23.53 12.40 3.39
N THR A 465 -22.55 11.52 3.12
CA THR A 465 -22.73 10.07 3.23
C THR A 465 -21.42 9.29 3.35
N GLU A 466 -21.45 8.17 4.08
CA GLU A 466 -20.34 7.22 4.19
C GLU A 466 -20.23 6.26 2.99
N GLN A 467 -21.14 6.37 2.01
CA GLN A 467 -21.14 5.56 0.80
C GLN A 467 -19.92 5.87 -0.08
N ILE A 468 -19.37 4.85 -0.71
CA ILE A 468 -18.25 5.00 -1.65
C ILE A 468 -18.77 5.39 -3.04
N PHE A 469 -18.12 6.39 -3.63
CA PHE A 469 -18.36 6.84 -4.99
C PHE A 469 -17.07 6.79 -5.81
N PRO A 470 -17.17 6.46 -7.11
CA PRO A 470 -16.07 6.70 -8.02
C PRO A 470 -15.88 8.21 -8.21
N ARG A 471 -14.63 8.67 -8.29
CA ARG A 471 -14.36 10.04 -8.72
C ARG A 471 -14.79 10.24 -10.17
N ALA A 472 -15.49 11.33 -10.43
CA ALA A 472 -15.79 11.74 -11.80
C ALA A 472 -14.49 12.18 -12.48
N MET A 473 -14.00 11.37 -13.41
CA MET A 473 -12.82 11.69 -14.19
C MET A 473 -13.20 12.16 -15.60
N PRO A 474 -12.71 13.34 -16.04
CA PRO A 474 -13.01 13.85 -17.38
C PRO A 474 -12.67 12.85 -18.49
N GLY A 475 -13.56 12.74 -19.48
CA GLY A 475 -13.33 11.90 -20.67
C GLY A 475 -13.66 10.42 -20.53
N ARG A 476 -14.21 9.98 -19.38
CA ARG A 476 -14.61 8.58 -19.13
C ARG A 476 -16.13 8.43 -19.16
N SER A 477 -16.62 7.30 -19.68
CA SER A 477 -18.07 7.07 -19.79
C SER A 477 -18.67 6.70 -18.43
N THR A 478 -19.89 7.17 -18.15
CA THR A 478 -20.64 6.81 -16.94
C THR A 478 -20.80 5.29 -16.80
N LYS A 479 -21.06 4.60 -17.92
CA LYS A 479 -21.19 3.14 -17.97
C LYS A 479 -19.92 2.43 -17.50
N ASN A 480 -18.75 2.87 -17.95
CA ASN A 480 -17.47 2.27 -17.56
C ASN A 480 -17.16 2.54 -16.09
N ILE A 481 -17.46 3.75 -15.61
CA ILE A 481 -17.32 4.10 -14.20
C ILE A 481 -18.19 3.20 -13.30
N GLU A 482 -19.47 3.02 -13.65
CA GLU A 482 -20.38 2.13 -12.92
C GLU A 482 -19.91 0.67 -12.94
N SER A 483 -19.46 0.20 -14.11
CA SER A 483 -18.95 -1.16 -14.28
C SER A 483 -17.68 -1.41 -13.46
N LEU A 484 -16.77 -0.41 -13.42
CA LEU A 484 -15.56 -0.44 -12.61
C LEU A 484 -15.89 -0.59 -11.12
N VAL A 485 -16.77 0.26 -10.57
CA VAL A 485 -17.13 0.21 -9.14
C VAL A 485 -17.73 -1.14 -8.79
N ASN A 486 -18.72 -1.58 -9.58
CA ASN A 486 -19.42 -2.83 -9.31
C ASN A 486 -18.46 -4.03 -9.41
N GLY A 487 -17.66 -4.10 -10.47
CA GLY A 487 -16.71 -5.21 -10.67
C GLY A 487 -15.60 -5.23 -9.63
N PHE A 488 -15.02 -4.08 -9.32
CA PHE A 488 -13.95 -3.95 -8.33
C PHE A 488 -14.42 -4.40 -6.95
N PHE A 489 -15.51 -3.82 -6.44
CA PHE A 489 -15.99 -4.14 -5.10
C PHE A 489 -16.63 -5.53 -5.02
N SER A 490 -17.24 -6.05 -6.09
CA SER A 490 -17.68 -7.46 -6.11
C SER A 490 -16.50 -8.42 -5.93
N GLY A 491 -15.35 -8.13 -6.56
CA GLY A 491 -14.12 -8.88 -6.36
C GLY A 491 -13.61 -8.80 -4.92
N MET A 492 -13.57 -7.59 -4.34
CA MET A 492 -13.13 -7.39 -2.97
C MET A 492 -14.01 -8.11 -1.94
N LEU A 493 -15.34 -8.14 -2.14
CA LEU A 493 -16.26 -8.88 -1.27
C LEU A 493 -16.02 -10.40 -1.32
N ALA A 494 -15.69 -10.93 -2.50
CA ALA A 494 -15.34 -12.34 -2.63
C ALA A 494 -14.02 -12.68 -1.94
N PHE A 495 -13.05 -11.75 -1.96
CA PHE A 495 -11.79 -11.89 -1.23
C PHE A 495 -12.00 -11.91 0.27
N ASP A 496 -12.85 -11.03 0.78
CA ASP A 496 -13.21 -10.99 2.20
C ASP A 496 -13.82 -12.31 2.66
N LEU A 497 -14.87 -12.78 1.99
CA LEU A 497 -15.50 -14.04 2.34
C LEU A 497 -14.53 -15.22 2.25
N ALA A 498 -13.61 -15.25 1.27
CA ALA A 498 -12.60 -16.31 1.18
C ALA A 498 -11.63 -16.32 2.37
N LEU A 499 -11.18 -15.15 2.82
CA LEU A 499 -10.33 -15.03 4.00
C LEU A 499 -11.09 -15.43 5.27
N GLN A 500 -12.34 -14.97 5.41
CA GLN A 500 -13.21 -15.37 6.52
C GLN A 500 -13.40 -16.88 6.56
N TRP A 501 -13.64 -17.52 5.40
CA TRP A 501 -13.80 -18.97 5.30
C TRP A 501 -12.52 -19.70 5.74
N THR A 502 -11.37 -19.19 5.33
CA THR A 502 -10.07 -19.82 5.57
C THR A 502 -9.66 -19.72 7.04
N LEU A 503 -9.73 -18.53 7.63
CA LEU A 503 -9.06 -18.23 8.90
C LEU A 503 -10.00 -17.93 10.08
N PHE A 504 -11.17 -17.32 9.85
CA PHE A 504 -11.92 -16.72 10.94
C PHE A 504 -13.01 -17.66 11.47
N PRO A 505 -13.07 -17.91 12.79
CA PRO A 505 -14.12 -18.74 13.38
C PRO A 505 -15.51 -18.08 13.28
N GLY A 506 -16.56 -18.85 13.54
CA GLY A 506 -17.95 -18.37 13.52
C GLY A 506 -18.57 -18.30 12.12
N PRO A 507 -19.80 -17.78 11.98
CA PRO A 507 -20.46 -17.60 10.70
C PRO A 507 -19.77 -16.53 9.83
N PHE A 508 -20.16 -16.44 8.54
CA PHE A 508 -19.76 -15.32 7.69
C PHE A 508 -20.36 -14.01 8.22
N ALA A 509 -19.53 -12.98 8.32
CA ALA A 509 -19.93 -11.62 8.59
C ALA A 509 -20.15 -10.88 7.27
N TYR A 510 -21.28 -10.20 7.15
CA TYR A 510 -21.64 -9.42 5.96
C TYR A 510 -21.78 -7.93 6.30
N ASP A 511 -20.82 -7.39 7.06
CA ASP A 511 -20.77 -5.97 7.38
C ASP A 511 -20.17 -5.19 6.20
N PHE A 512 -21.06 -4.77 5.29
CA PHE A 512 -20.70 -3.96 4.13
C PHE A 512 -21.16 -2.50 4.29
N LYS A 513 -21.35 -2.05 5.54
CA LYS A 513 -21.68 -0.66 5.84
C LYS A 513 -20.62 0.29 5.29
N TRP A 514 -19.35 -0.11 5.37
CA TRP A 514 -18.25 0.67 4.84
C TRP A 514 -18.41 0.96 3.33
N LEU A 515 -19.06 0.10 2.55
CA LEU A 515 -19.26 0.31 1.12
C LEU A 515 -20.48 1.19 0.81
N THR A 516 -21.55 1.04 1.59
CA THR A 516 -22.87 1.58 1.21
C THR A 516 -23.47 2.57 2.21
N GLY A 517 -22.85 2.75 3.37
CA GLY A 517 -23.35 3.56 4.48
C GLY A 517 -24.61 3.01 5.16
N LYS A 518 -25.06 1.80 4.79
CA LYS A 518 -26.28 1.18 5.31
C LYS A 518 -25.94 0.01 6.23
N ASP A 519 -26.65 -0.07 7.36
CA ASP A 519 -26.50 -1.17 8.32
C ASP A 519 -27.03 -2.52 7.77
N GLU A 520 -28.00 -2.48 6.84
CA GLU A 520 -28.54 -3.67 6.17
C GLU A 520 -28.57 -3.46 4.65
N ASN A 521 -28.02 -4.43 3.89
CA ASN A 521 -27.99 -4.37 2.43
C ASN A 521 -28.16 -5.75 1.79
N CYS A 522 -29.40 -6.25 1.78
CA CYS A 522 -29.73 -7.60 1.29
C CYS A 522 -29.24 -7.86 -0.15
N ASP A 523 -29.32 -6.86 -1.03
CA ASP A 523 -28.89 -7.01 -2.43
C ASP A 523 -27.38 -7.21 -2.53
N LEU A 524 -26.60 -6.46 -1.74
CA LEU A 524 -25.14 -6.59 -1.70
C LEU A 524 -24.70 -7.90 -1.05
N ILE A 525 -25.43 -8.36 -0.02
CA ILE A 525 -25.22 -9.67 0.60
C ILE A 525 -25.48 -10.78 -0.42
N ALA A 526 -26.58 -10.70 -1.17
CA ALA A 526 -26.90 -11.67 -2.21
C ALA A 526 -25.83 -11.70 -3.31
N LEU A 527 -25.34 -10.52 -3.72
CA LEU A 527 -24.25 -10.40 -4.69
C LEU A 527 -22.95 -11.03 -4.18
N ALA A 528 -22.54 -10.73 -2.94
CA ALA A 528 -21.33 -11.29 -2.35
C ALA A 528 -21.40 -12.83 -2.26
N LYS A 529 -22.56 -13.38 -1.85
CA LYS A 529 -22.80 -14.82 -1.81
C LYS A 529 -22.74 -15.45 -3.21
N GLN A 530 -23.39 -14.85 -4.19
CA GLN A 530 -23.37 -15.34 -5.57
C GLN A 530 -21.95 -15.35 -6.14
N GLN A 531 -21.17 -14.29 -5.89
CA GLN A 531 -19.80 -14.20 -6.37
C GLN A 531 -18.89 -15.23 -5.68
N PHE A 532 -19.06 -15.44 -4.37
CA PHE A 532 -18.34 -16.47 -3.64
C PHE A 532 -18.68 -17.87 -4.17
N GLU A 533 -19.96 -18.19 -4.34
CA GLU A 533 -20.40 -19.48 -4.88
C GLU A 533 -19.89 -19.70 -6.31
N HIS A 534 -19.89 -18.65 -7.14
CA HIS A 534 -19.30 -18.71 -8.48
C HIS A 534 -17.80 -19.00 -8.46
N SER A 535 -17.07 -18.43 -7.49
CA SER A 535 -15.61 -18.54 -7.42
C SER A 535 -15.15 -19.84 -6.78
N TYR A 536 -15.89 -20.37 -5.79
CA TYR A 536 -15.47 -21.51 -4.96
C TYR A 536 -16.34 -22.75 -5.11
N GLU A 537 -17.45 -22.67 -5.87
CA GLU A 537 -18.44 -23.75 -6.01
C GLU A 537 -19.06 -24.18 -4.67
N VAL A 538 -19.07 -23.26 -3.69
CA VAL A 538 -19.58 -23.46 -2.34
C VAL A 538 -20.59 -22.37 -2.00
N ASN A 539 -21.79 -22.76 -1.59
CA ASN A 539 -22.79 -21.80 -1.12
C ASN A 539 -22.50 -21.41 0.35
N PRO A 540 -22.25 -20.12 0.67
CA PRO A 540 -21.94 -19.68 2.03
C PRO A 540 -22.99 -20.05 3.09
N ASP A 541 -24.28 -20.12 2.73
CA ASP A 541 -25.37 -20.47 3.65
C ASP A 541 -25.44 -21.97 3.95
N SER A 542 -24.73 -22.79 3.17
CA SER A 542 -24.63 -24.24 3.38
C SER A 542 -23.43 -24.65 4.24
N VAL A 543 -22.60 -23.69 4.66
CA VAL A 543 -21.36 -23.95 5.38
C VAL A 543 -21.64 -24.31 6.85
N GLU A 544 -21.15 -25.48 7.26
CA GLU A 544 -21.11 -25.92 8.66
C GLU A 544 -20.03 -25.12 9.41
N VAL A 545 -20.45 -24.40 10.46
CA VAL A 545 -19.54 -23.67 11.35
C VAL A 545 -19.11 -24.61 12.47
N ILE A 546 -17.80 -24.82 12.59
CA ILE A 546 -17.18 -25.59 13.67
C ILE A 546 -16.47 -24.67 14.64
N ASP A 547 -16.44 -25.07 15.93
CA ASP A 547 -15.72 -24.31 16.95
C ASP A 547 -14.23 -24.22 16.64
N ASP A 548 -13.60 -23.12 17.05
CA ASP A 548 -12.17 -23.01 16.94
C ASP A 548 -11.51 -24.07 17.85
N ALA A 549 -10.65 -24.89 17.27
CA ALA A 549 -9.84 -25.81 18.07
C ALA A 549 -8.76 -24.95 18.71
N TYR A 550 -8.96 -24.56 19.99
CA TYR A 550 -7.98 -23.82 20.78
C TYR A 550 -6.56 -24.34 20.52
N LEU A 551 -5.71 -23.47 19.96
CA LEU A 551 -4.25 -23.57 19.98
C LEU A 551 -3.73 -22.47 20.89
#